data_AF-G2EE16-F1
#
_entry.id   AF-G2EE16-F1
#
_cell.length_a   1.000
_cell.length_b   1.000
_cell.length_c   1.000
_cell.angle_alpha   90.00
_cell.angle_beta   90.00
_cell.angle_gamma   90.00
#
_symmetry.space_group_name_H-M   'P 1'
#
loop_
_entity.id
_entity.type
_entity.pdbx_description
1 polymer ?
#
loop_
_entity_poly.entity_id
_entity_poly.type
_entity_poly.pdbx_seq_one_letter_code
_entity_poly.pdbx_strand_id
1 'polypeptide(L)'
;MHASLHEIILDKDFTENENAFSKQLLDFLIEYKNSPKLLRKHLERGINSTNEKRTCFITAPDFPLKSFEPGYFNSKHLELGLSGGDISWYKPKSLKEEYYFFYETKHPFSQWHKSAFKIDNLTFNSAEQYMMYGKAKLFNDNEIAEKIMMTKNVREQKSLGREVQNFDLKIWNQNALDIVYKGNRAKFEQNSEYLNLLLSTKGKTIAEASPYDAVWGIGLTSDNKDSGNSLKWKGTNWLGIVLTELRQDIMNNRFENGYWEREDYEKHNV
;
A
#
# COMPACT_ATOMS: atom_id res chain seq x y z
N MET A 1 0.66 -4.55 1.28
CA MET A 1 -0.38 -5.55 1.03
C MET A 1 0.12 -6.56 0.03
N HIS A 2 0.22 -7.80 0.46
CA HIS A 2 -0.43 -8.86 -0.28
C HIS A 2 -1.83 -8.96 0.31
N ALA A 3 -2.86 -8.31 -0.26
CA ALA A 3 -4.23 -8.57 0.23
C ALA A 3 -4.75 -9.95 -0.21
N SER A 4 -3.90 -10.74 -0.88
CA SER A 4 -4.16 -12.11 -1.30
C SER A 4 -4.29 -13.12 -0.15
N LEU A 5 -4.26 -12.68 1.12
CA LEU A 5 -4.19 -13.57 2.29
C LEU A 5 -5.32 -13.39 3.31
N HIS A 6 -6.22 -12.43 3.10
CA HIS A 6 -7.33 -12.19 4.02
C HIS A 6 -8.64 -12.69 3.42
N GLU A 7 -9.33 -13.58 4.13
CA GLU A 7 -10.75 -13.85 3.89
C GLU A 7 -11.53 -12.66 4.46
N ILE A 8 -12.09 -11.82 3.59
CA ILE A 8 -12.89 -10.66 3.98
C ILE A 8 -14.36 -11.05 3.89
N ILE A 9 -15.03 -11.18 5.03
CA ILE A 9 -16.47 -11.46 5.07
C ILE A 9 -17.20 -10.12 5.12
N LEU A 10 -17.66 -9.67 3.95
CA LEU A 10 -18.24 -8.33 3.74
C LEU A 10 -19.31 -7.96 4.80
N ASP A 11 -20.20 -8.88 5.14
CA ASP A 11 -21.29 -8.60 6.09
C ASP A 11 -20.85 -8.50 7.55
N LYS A 12 -19.69 -9.05 7.96
CA LYS A 12 -19.23 -9.04 9.36
C LYS A 12 -18.11 -8.02 9.59
N ASP A 13 -17.18 -7.93 8.65
CA ASP A 13 -15.99 -7.06 8.75
C ASP A 13 -16.29 -5.59 8.40
N PHE A 14 -17.42 -5.30 7.76
CA PHE A 14 -17.88 -3.93 7.47
C PHE A 14 -19.03 -3.45 8.36
N THR A 15 -19.75 -4.34 9.05
CA THR A 15 -20.87 -3.95 9.93
C THR A 15 -20.49 -3.87 11.41
N GLU A 16 -19.50 -4.64 11.87
CA GLU A 16 -19.13 -4.70 13.29
C GLU A 16 -17.84 -3.93 13.64
N ASN A 17 -17.00 -3.54 12.66
CA ASN A 17 -15.77 -2.79 12.91
C ASN A 17 -15.43 -1.84 11.75
N GLU A 18 -15.67 -0.53 11.93
CA GLU A 18 -15.16 0.54 11.05
C GLU A 18 -13.63 0.72 11.20
N ASN A 19 -12.85 -0.34 10.96
CA ASN A 19 -11.38 -0.23 10.99
C ASN A 19 -10.87 0.50 9.74
N ALA A 20 -9.68 1.11 9.83
CA ALA A 20 -9.16 1.99 8.79
C ALA A 20 -8.95 1.26 7.45
N PHE A 21 -8.57 -0.01 7.50
CA PHE A 21 -8.38 -0.83 6.31
C PHE A 21 -9.72 -1.16 5.62
N SER A 22 -10.73 -1.61 6.37
CA SER A 22 -12.08 -1.87 5.84
C SER A 22 -12.68 -0.63 5.20
N LYS A 23 -12.54 0.54 5.83
CA LYS A 23 -13.01 1.81 5.27
C LYS A 23 -12.29 2.18 3.98
N GLN A 24 -10.96 2.10 3.97
CA GLN A 24 -10.14 2.36 2.78
C GLN A 24 -10.50 1.42 1.61
N LEU A 25 -10.81 0.17 1.92
CA LEU A 25 -11.30 -0.79 0.95
C LEU A 25 -12.70 -0.44 0.44
N LEU A 26 -13.63 -0.07 1.33
CA LEU A 26 -14.98 0.35 0.93
C LEU A 26 -14.93 1.56 0.00
N ASP A 27 -14.17 2.58 0.38
CA ASP A 27 -14.00 3.81 -0.40
C ASP A 27 -13.41 3.49 -1.79
N PHE A 28 -12.45 2.57 -1.88
CA PHE A 28 -11.92 2.08 -3.15
C PHE A 28 -12.99 1.37 -3.99
N LEU A 29 -13.85 0.53 -3.40
CA LEU A 29 -14.90 -0.18 -4.14
C LEU A 29 -15.99 0.77 -4.64
N ILE A 30 -16.36 1.78 -3.85
CA ILE A 30 -17.40 2.77 -4.21
C ILE A 30 -16.85 3.80 -5.21
N GLU A 31 -15.65 4.33 -4.96
CA GLU A 31 -15.06 5.44 -5.72
C GLU A 31 -13.84 4.99 -6.54
N TYR A 32 -13.83 3.77 -7.04
CA TYR A 32 -12.70 3.15 -7.75
C TYR A 32 -12.02 4.09 -8.75
N LYS A 33 -12.79 4.69 -9.67
CA LYS A 33 -12.23 5.57 -10.72
C LYS A 33 -11.57 6.84 -10.16
N ASN A 34 -11.98 7.30 -8.98
CA ASN A 34 -11.48 8.51 -8.33
C ASN A 34 -10.39 8.22 -7.28
N SER A 35 -10.09 6.94 -7.03
CA SER A 35 -9.05 6.53 -6.08
C SER A 35 -7.64 6.77 -6.65
N PRO A 36 -6.66 7.15 -5.79
CA PRO A 36 -5.27 7.33 -6.20
C PRO A 36 -4.74 6.10 -6.94
N LYS A 37 -4.04 6.30 -8.05
CA LYS A 37 -3.56 5.20 -8.91
C LYS A 37 -2.71 4.19 -8.12
N LEU A 38 -1.82 4.68 -7.27
CA LEU A 38 -0.97 3.84 -6.44
C LEU A 38 -1.78 2.99 -5.45
N LEU A 39 -2.82 3.57 -4.86
CA LEU A 39 -3.72 2.85 -3.96
C LEU A 39 -4.50 1.77 -4.70
N ARG A 40 -5.02 2.08 -5.89
CA ARG A 40 -5.70 1.08 -6.73
C ARG A 40 -4.80 -0.09 -7.03
N LYS A 41 -3.61 0.17 -7.57
CA LYS A 41 -2.61 -0.86 -7.88
C LYS A 41 -2.29 -1.74 -6.67
N HIS A 42 -2.19 -1.14 -5.50
CA HIS A 42 -1.91 -1.85 -4.26
C HIS A 42 -3.07 -2.75 -3.82
N LEU A 43 -4.29 -2.20 -3.82
CA LEU A 43 -5.50 -2.92 -3.42
C LEU A 43 -5.84 -4.02 -4.43
N GLU A 44 -5.70 -3.78 -5.74
CA GLU A 44 -5.90 -4.77 -6.82
C GLU A 44 -4.89 -5.92 -6.76
N ARG A 45 -3.64 -5.68 -6.38
CA ARG A 45 -2.70 -6.80 -6.15
C ARG A 45 -3.16 -7.68 -5.01
N GLY A 46 -3.92 -7.09 -4.09
CA GLY A 46 -4.52 -7.78 -2.98
C GLY A 46 -5.86 -8.44 -3.28
N ILE A 47 -6.67 -7.79 -4.09
CA ILE A 47 -8.05 -8.14 -4.43
C ILE A 47 -8.03 -8.47 -5.91
N ASN A 48 -8.08 -9.75 -6.23
CA ASN A 48 -7.96 -10.24 -7.60
C ASN A 48 -9.22 -9.83 -8.41
N SER A 49 -9.25 -8.58 -8.89
CA SER A 49 -10.39 -7.99 -9.60
C SER A 49 -10.00 -7.65 -11.03
N THR A 50 -9.80 -8.68 -11.87
CA THR A 50 -9.70 -8.49 -13.32
C THR A 50 -10.94 -9.06 -14.01
N ASN A 51 -11.49 -8.26 -14.92
CA ASN A 51 -12.75 -8.46 -15.64
C ASN A 51 -12.61 -9.43 -16.84
N GLU A 52 -11.71 -10.40 -16.75
CA GLU A 52 -11.51 -11.41 -17.79
C GLU A 52 -11.92 -12.78 -17.28
N LYS A 53 -12.53 -13.56 -18.16
CA LYS A 53 -13.42 -14.70 -17.89
C LYS A 53 -12.81 -15.90 -17.14
N ARG A 54 -11.66 -15.80 -16.49
CA ARG A 54 -11.03 -16.90 -15.71
C ARG A 54 -10.09 -16.36 -14.64
N THR A 55 -10.60 -16.01 -13.47
CA THR A 55 -9.75 -15.73 -12.31
C THR A 55 -9.68 -16.97 -11.43
N CYS A 56 -8.57 -17.68 -11.53
CA CYS A 56 -8.25 -18.89 -10.77
C CYS A 56 -7.76 -18.51 -9.36
N PHE A 57 -8.48 -18.94 -8.32
CA PHE A 57 -7.87 -19.23 -7.04
C PHE A 57 -7.23 -20.62 -7.14
N ILE A 58 -5.98 -20.74 -6.68
CA ILE A 58 -5.26 -21.99 -6.39
C ILE A 58 -4.73 -22.70 -7.65
N THR A 59 -3.40 -22.84 -7.75
CA THR A 59 -2.79 -23.91 -8.56
C THR A 59 -3.46 -25.23 -8.16
N ALA A 60 -4.14 -25.87 -9.11
CA ALA A 60 -4.88 -27.11 -8.95
C ALA A 60 -4.28 -28.05 -7.89
N PRO A 61 -5.06 -28.56 -6.92
CA PRO A 61 -4.64 -29.75 -6.18
C PRO A 61 -4.63 -30.94 -7.14
N ASP A 62 -3.80 -31.94 -6.84
CA ASP A 62 -3.49 -33.15 -7.62
C ASP A 62 -4.69 -34.06 -8.00
N PHE A 63 -5.76 -33.58 -8.64
CA PHE A 63 -6.85 -34.42 -9.19
C PHE A 63 -7.50 -33.82 -10.45
N PRO A 64 -7.99 -34.64 -11.40
CA PRO A 64 -8.41 -34.19 -12.72
C PRO A 64 -9.87 -33.72 -12.69
N LEU A 65 -10.12 -32.41 -12.85
CA LEU A 65 -11.46 -31.85 -13.03
C LEU A 65 -11.66 -31.44 -14.50
N LYS A 66 -12.80 -31.87 -15.09
CA LYS A 66 -13.04 -31.84 -16.55
C LYS A 66 -13.59 -30.53 -17.14
N SER A 67 -14.07 -29.56 -16.34
CA SER A 67 -14.47 -28.23 -16.85
C SER A 67 -14.86 -27.25 -15.74
N PHE A 68 -14.69 -25.94 -15.98
CA PHE A 68 -14.96 -24.82 -15.07
C PHE A 68 -15.84 -23.75 -15.77
N GLU A 69 -16.78 -23.12 -15.07
CA GLU A 69 -17.44 -21.87 -15.49
C GLU A 69 -17.41 -20.79 -14.38
N PRO A 70 -17.27 -19.49 -14.72
CA PRO A 70 -17.04 -18.41 -13.74
C PRO A 70 -18.33 -17.87 -13.10
N GLY A 71 -18.33 -17.67 -11.77
CA GLY A 71 -19.47 -17.13 -10.99
C GLY A 71 -19.46 -15.60 -10.78
N TYR A 72 -20.63 -15.07 -10.38
CA TYR A 72 -20.96 -13.63 -10.24
C TYR A 72 -20.86 -13.10 -8.79
N PHE A 73 -20.62 -11.79 -8.62
CA PHE A 73 -20.64 -11.06 -7.34
C PHE A 73 -22.05 -10.56 -6.97
N ASN A 74 -22.47 -10.65 -5.70
CA ASN A 74 -23.48 -9.73 -5.15
C ASN A 74 -23.33 -9.46 -3.63
N SER A 75 -24.08 -8.46 -3.15
CA SER A 75 -23.95 -7.75 -1.88
C SER A 75 -24.32 -8.52 -0.61
N LYS A 76 -24.29 -9.86 -0.61
CA LYS A 76 -24.61 -10.66 0.59
C LYS A 76 -23.64 -11.82 0.85
N HIS A 77 -23.02 -12.45 -0.15
CA HIS A 77 -22.08 -13.58 0.06
C HIS A 77 -21.07 -13.76 -1.10
N LEU A 78 -19.98 -14.48 -0.84
CA LEU A 78 -19.15 -15.15 -1.87
C LEU A 78 -19.71 -16.58 -2.07
N GLU A 79 -20.36 -16.84 -3.20
CA GLU A 79 -20.96 -18.15 -3.51
C GLU A 79 -20.10 -18.91 -4.52
N LEU A 80 -19.57 -20.08 -4.15
CA LEU A 80 -18.85 -21.00 -5.04
C LEU A 80 -19.78 -22.15 -5.40
N GLY A 81 -20.42 -22.08 -6.58
CA GLY A 81 -21.23 -23.16 -7.10
C GLY A 81 -20.36 -24.26 -7.72
N LEU A 82 -20.42 -25.48 -7.19
CA LEU A 82 -20.01 -26.67 -7.92
C LEU A 82 -21.17 -27.15 -8.80
N SER A 83 -20.89 -27.67 -10.00
CA SER A 83 -21.91 -28.34 -10.81
C SER A 83 -22.46 -29.55 -10.03
N GLY A 84 -23.69 -29.45 -9.55
CA GLY A 84 -24.34 -30.50 -8.75
C GLY A 84 -25.07 -30.01 -7.48
N GLY A 85 -24.88 -28.75 -7.06
CA GLY A 85 -25.65 -28.17 -5.94
C GLY A 85 -25.06 -28.41 -4.54
N ASP A 86 -23.86 -28.98 -4.43
CA ASP A 86 -23.17 -29.15 -3.15
C ASP A 86 -22.27 -27.95 -2.81
N ILE A 87 -22.27 -27.57 -1.53
CA ILE A 87 -21.42 -26.53 -0.94
C ILE A 87 -20.29 -27.19 -0.16
N SER A 88 -19.04 -26.90 -0.53
CA SER A 88 -17.85 -27.35 0.20
C SER A 88 -17.01 -26.18 0.70
N TRP A 89 -16.56 -26.26 1.96
CA TRP A 89 -15.79 -25.22 2.63
C TRP A 89 -14.29 -25.55 2.56
N TYR A 90 -13.53 -24.79 1.77
CA TYR A 90 -12.07 -24.83 1.82
C TYR A 90 -11.58 -23.77 2.80
N LYS A 91 -10.79 -24.18 3.79
CA LYS A 91 -10.08 -23.26 4.69
C LYS A 91 -8.62 -23.25 4.24
N PRO A 92 -8.17 -22.29 3.42
CA PRO A 92 -6.75 -22.18 3.13
C PRO A 92 -6.04 -22.06 4.47
N LYS A 93 -4.93 -22.78 4.67
CA LYS A 93 -4.00 -22.42 5.73
C LYS A 93 -3.58 -20.99 5.42
N SER A 94 -4.17 -20.01 6.12
CA SER A 94 -3.85 -18.60 6.00
C SER A 94 -2.33 -18.46 6.05
N LEU A 95 -1.69 -18.08 4.94
CA LEU A 95 -0.28 -17.75 5.00
C LEU A 95 -0.16 -16.62 6.02
N LYS A 96 0.62 -16.87 7.08
CA LYS A 96 0.80 -15.89 8.14
C LYS A 96 1.47 -14.66 7.52
N GLU A 97 0.77 -13.54 7.52
CA GLU A 97 1.33 -12.29 7.00
C GLU A 97 2.52 -11.88 7.89
N GLU A 98 3.68 -11.69 7.25
CA GLU A 98 4.85 -11.16 7.92
C GLU A 98 4.97 -9.66 7.70
N TYR A 99 5.29 -8.95 8.77
CA TYR A 99 5.41 -7.49 8.76
C TYR A 99 6.86 -7.06 8.93
N TYR A 100 7.25 -6.03 8.20
CA TYR A 100 8.45 -5.23 8.48
C TYR A 100 7.98 -3.92 9.09
N PHE A 101 8.02 -3.83 10.41
CA PHE A 101 7.67 -2.62 11.14
C PHE A 101 8.86 -1.65 11.19
N PHE A 102 8.58 -0.37 11.03
CA PHE A 102 9.54 0.69 11.31
C PHE A 102 8.82 1.89 11.95
N TYR A 103 9.47 2.53 12.91
CA TYR A 103 8.98 3.77 13.52
C TYR A 103 10.10 4.50 14.27
N GLU A 104 11.03 5.11 13.52
CA GLU A 104 12.09 5.94 14.08
C GLU A 104 12.55 6.96 13.04
N THR A 105 12.87 8.19 13.48
CA THR A 105 13.38 9.26 12.59
C THR A 105 14.66 8.87 11.85
N LYS A 106 15.51 8.04 12.48
CA LYS A 106 16.78 7.57 11.90
C LYS A 106 16.60 6.42 10.90
N HIS A 107 15.41 5.82 10.83
CA HIS A 107 15.18 4.69 9.95
C HIS A 107 15.07 5.18 8.50
N PRO A 108 15.78 4.60 7.52
CA PRO A 108 15.76 5.08 6.13
C PRO A 108 14.38 5.16 5.49
N PHE A 109 13.40 4.39 5.96
CA PHE A 109 12.02 4.43 5.47
C PHE A 109 11.21 5.63 6.00
N SER A 110 11.64 6.26 7.10
CA SER A 110 10.98 7.45 7.63
C SER A 110 11.09 8.62 6.65
N GLN A 111 10.00 9.38 6.50
CA GLN A 111 10.02 10.64 5.74
C GLN A 111 10.98 11.66 6.34
N TRP A 112 11.18 11.60 7.66
CA TRP A 112 12.02 12.52 8.42
C TRP A 112 13.51 12.15 8.44
N HIS A 113 13.86 10.98 7.87
CA HIS A 113 15.25 10.58 7.74
C HIS A 113 16.01 11.56 6.86
N LYS A 114 17.08 12.15 7.41
CA LYS A 114 17.94 13.08 6.67
C LYS A 114 18.63 12.34 5.54
N SER A 115 18.23 12.67 4.32
CA SER A 115 18.68 12.02 3.10
C SER A 115 18.65 13.04 1.97
N ALA A 116 19.82 13.35 1.43
CA ALA A 116 19.92 14.27 0.30
C ALA A 116 19.60 13.51 -1.00
N PHE A 117 18.72 14.06 -1.82
CA PHE A 117 18.42 13.56 -3.15
C PHE A 117 17.92 14.70 -4.05
N LYS A 118 17.99 14.50 -5.36
CA LYS A 118 17.61 15.50 -6.37
C LYS A 118 16.40 15.08 -7.19
N ILE A 119 15.50 16.02 -7.45
CA ILE A 119 14.39 15.89 -8.42
C ILE A 119 14.30 17.22 -9.17
N ASP A 120 14.23 17.20 -10.50
CA ASP A 120 14.10 18.38 -11.35
C ASP A 120 15.10 19.51 -11.03
N ASN A 121 16.38 19.13 -10.82
CA ASN A 121 17.49 20.01 -10.41
C ASN A 121 17.37 20.65 -9.02
N LEU A 122 16.29 20.39 -8.27
CA LEU A 122 16.16 20.80 -6.87
C LEU A 122 16.74 19.72 -5.96
N THR A 123 17.45 20.15 -4.92
CA THR A 123 18.00 19.25 -3.89
C THR A 123 17.14 19.30 -2.65
N PHE A 124 16.63 18.15 -2.23
CA PHE A 124 15.86 17.96 -1.01
C PHE A 124 16.72 17.27 0.04
N ASN A 125 16.54 17.60 1.31
CA ASN A 125 17.33 17.07 2.42
C ASN A 125 16.63 15.95 3.20
N SER A 126 15.37 15.68 2.88
CA SER A 126 14.52 14.63 3.42
C SER A 126 13.32 14.43 2.50
N ALA A 127 12.64 13.29 2.62
CA ALA A 127 11.43 13.03 1.86
C ALA A 127 10.24 13.86 2.37
N GLU A 128 10.23 14.23 3.67
CA GLU A 128 9.31 15.21 4.24
C GLU A 128 9.41 16.57 3.53
N GLN A 129 10.62 17.08 3.28
CA GLN A 129 10.81 18.34 2.56
C GLN A 129 10.17 18.29 1.17
N TYR A 130 10.42 17.20 0.43
CA TYR A 130 9.82 17.00 -0.90
C TYR A 130 8.30 16.90 -0.84
N MET A 131 7.76 16.15 0.14
CA MET A 131 6.33 15.99 0.32
C MET A 131 5.64 17.32 0.60
N MET A 132 6.18 18.13 1.52
CA MET A 132 5.61 19.44 1.86
C MET A 132 5.78 20.44 0.71
N TYR A 133 6.92 20.43 0.00
CA TYR A 133 7.13 21.22 -1.20
C TYR A 133 6.10 20.86 -2.29
N GLY A 134 5.93 19.56 -2.56
CA GLY A 134 4.94 19.05 -3.50
C GLY A 134 3.51 19.43 -3.11
N LYS A 135 3.20 19.43 -1.81
CA LYS A 135 1.92 19.94 -1.29
C LYS A 135 1.72 21.41 -1.61
N ALA A 136 2.69 22.26 -1.31
CA ALA A 136 2.61 23.70 -1.60
C ALA A 136 2.46 23.96 -3.11
N LYS A 137 3.22 23.25 -3.96
CA LYS A 137 3.11 23.33 -5.41
C LYS A 137 1.75 22.88 -5.94
N LEU A 138 1.15 21.83 -5.36
CA LEU A 138 -0.17 21.34 -5.77
C LEU A 138 -1.26 22.40 -5.58
N PHE A 139 -1.16 23.24 -4.55
CA PHE A 139 -2.13 24.30 -4.25
C PHE A 139 -1.67 25.70 -4.71
N ASN A 140 -0.68 25.76 -5.60
CA ASN A 140 -0.12 26.99 -6.16
C ASN A 140 0.44 27.99 -5.13
N ASP A 141 0.85 27.50 -3.96
CA ASP A 141 1.44 28.31 -2.89
C ASP A 141 2.97 28.35 -3.04
N ASN A 142 3.45 29.21 -3.94
CA ASN A 142 4.88 29.35 -4.21
C ASN A 142 5.65 29.96 -3.04
N GLU A 143 5.01 30.81 -2.23
CA GLU A 143 5.66 31.44 -1.08
C GLU A 143 5.99 30.40 0.00
N ILE A 144 5.03 29.52 0.35
CA ILE A 144 5.29 28.42 1.28
C ILE A 144 6.28 27.41 0.68
N ALA A 145 6.19 27.14 -0.63
CA ALA A 145 7.14 26.24 -1.30
C ALA A 145 8.60 26.74 -1.18
N GLU A 146 8.83 28.04 -1.36
CA GLU A 146 10.16 28.65 -1.18
C GLU A 146 10.63 28.56 0.27
N LYS A 147 9.78 28.88 1.26
CA LYS A 147 10.11 28.74 2.69
C LYS A 147 10.49 27.31 3.04
N ILE A 148 9.76 26.31 2.52
CA ILE A 148 10.06 24.88 2.73
C ILE A 148 11.43 24.51 2.16
N MET A 149 11.81 25.06 0.99
CA MET A 149 13.12 24.81 0.38
C MET A 149 14.27 25.47 1.16
N MET A 150 14.03 26.59 1.83
CA MET A 150 15.05 27.30 2.63
C MET A 150 15.38 26.60 3.95
N THR A 151 14.43 25.91 4.57
CA THR A 151 14.67 25.22 5.85
C THR A 151 15.25 23.81 5.68
N LYS A 152 16.21 23.47 6.55
CA LYS A 152 16.75 22.11 6.67
C LYS A 152 16.13 21.30 7.81
N ASN A 153 15.17 21.86 8.54
CA ASN A 153 14.56 21.24 9.71
C ASN A 153 13.23 20.56 9.34
N VAL A 154 13.17 19.24 9.44
CA VAL A 154 11.97 18.45 9.12
C VAL A 154 10.71 18.85 9.90
N ARG A 155 10.87 19.32 11.15
CA ARG A 155 9.74 19.79 11.96
C ARG A 155 9.17 21.10 11.43
N GLU A 156 10.05 21.99 10.99
CA GLU A 156 9.68 23.28 10.38
C GLU A 156 9.04 23.05 9.00
N GLN A 157 9.62 22.18 8.18
CA GLN A 157 9.06 21.76 6.89
C GLN A 157 7.61 21.26 7.05
N LYS A 158 7.37 20.37 8.02
CA LYS A 158 6.02 19.89 8.35
C LYS A 158 5.10 20.99 8.86
N SER A 159 5.62 21.95 9.63
CA SER A 159 4.84 23.10 10.11
C SER A 159 4.39 23.97 8.94
N LEU A 160 5.31 24.36 8.07
CA LEU A 160 5.03 25.14 6.87
C LEU A 160 4.04 24.43 5.95
N GLY A 161 4.15 23.10 5.84
CA GLY A 161 3.18 22.31 5.08
C GLY A 161 1.74 22.35 5.63
N ARG A 162 1.52 22.73 6.89
CA ARG A 162 0.19 22.99 7.46
C ARG A 162 -0.33 24.39 7.15
N GLU A 163 0.55 25.30 6.75
CA GLU A 163 0.25 26.70 6.44
C GLU A 163 -0.03 26.94 4.95
N VAL A 164 0.06 25.89 4.11
CA VAL A 164 -0.25 25.94 2.68
C VAL A 164 -1.66 26.48 2.45
N GLN A 165 -1.74 27.56 1.68
CA GLN A 165 -2.99 28.21 1.30
C GLN A 165 -3.77 27.39 0.27
N ASN A 166 -5.09 27.63 0.19
CA ASN A 166 -6.01 26.96 -0.74
C ASN A 166 -6.02 25.43 -0.62
N PHE A 167 -5.64 24.89 0.54
CA PHE A 167 -5.60 23.46 0.79
C PHE A 167 -6.99 22.84 0.69
N ASP A 168 -7.12 21.85 -0.20
CA ASP A 168 -8.30 20.99 -0.30
C ASP A 168 -7.90 19.54 0.00
N LEU A 169 -8.55 18.96 1.01
CA LEU A 169 -8.23 17.60 1.47
C LEU A 169 -8.51 16.54 0.42
N LYS A 170 -9.55 16.70 -0.41
CA LYS A 170 -9.92 15.73 -1.44
C LYS A 170 -8.87 15.72 -2.55
N ILE A 171 -8.47 16.90 -3.04
CA ILE A 171 -7.39 17.05 -4.01
C ILE A 171 -6.09 16.50 -3.44
N TRP A 172 -5.79 16.78 -2.16
CA TRP A 172 -4.60 16.23 -1.51
C TRP A 172 -4.63 14.70 -1.46
N ASN A 173 -5.71 14.09 -1.00
CA ASN A 173 -5.84 12.63 -0.90
C ASN A 173 -5.67 11.94 -2.26
N GLN A 174 -6.10 12.58 -3.36
CA GLN A 174 -5.92 12.06 -4.71
C GLN A 174 -4.47 12.07 -5.20
N ASN A 175 -3.65 13.02 -4.73
CA ASN A 175 -2.31 13.27 -5.26
C ASN A 175 -1.17 12.90 -4.29
N ALA A 176 -1.46 12.82 -2.99
CA ALA A 176 -0.45 12.68 -1.93
C ALA A 176 0.41 11.41 -2.10
N LEU A 177 -0.21 10.27 -2.40
CA LEU A 177 0.48 9.00 -2.60
C LEU A 177 1.48 9.08 -3.76
N ASP A 178 1.10 9.70 -4.88
CA ASP A 178 1.98 9.83 -6.05
C ASP A 178 3.13 10.81 -5.78
N ILE A 179 2.88 11.91 -5.06
CA ILE A 179 3.93 12.83 -4.60
C ILE A 179 4.90 12.07 -3.69
N VAL A 180 4.42 11.40 -2.64
CA VAL A 180 5.29 10.69 -1.69
C VAL A 180 6.03 9.54 -2.38
N TYR A 181 5.41 8.85 -3.34
CA TYR A 181 6.07 7.84 -4.16
C TYR A 181 7.24 8.42 -4.97
N LYS A 182 7.05 9.54 -5.68
CA LYS A 182 8.14 10.19 -6.45
C LYS A 182 9.32 10.58 -5.57
N GLY A 183 9.03 11.17 -4.40
CA GLY A 183 10.05 11.57 -3.43
C GLY A 183 10.84 10.37 -2.91
N ASN A 184 10.14 9.31 -2.50
CA ASN A 184 10.79 8.09 -2.04
C ASN A 184 11.59 7.44 -3.18
N ARG A 185 11.05 7.32 -4.39
CA ARG A 185 11.76 6.74 -5.54
C ARG A 185 13.11 7.41 -5.76
N ALA A 186 13.15 8.73 -5.84
CA ALA A 186 14.40 9.47 -6.01
C ALA A 186 15.36 9.27 -4.82
N LYS A 187 14.83 9.30 -3.58
CA LYS A 187 15.60 9.05 -2.36
C LYS A 187 16.27 7.67 -2.37
N PHE A 188 15.52 6.61 -2.68
CA PHE A 188 16.04 5.24 -2.68
C PHE A 188 16.98 4.98 -3.86
N GLU A 189 16.63 5.41 -5.09
CA GLU A 189 17.48 5.18 -6.26
C GLU A 189 18.83 5.92 -6.19
N GLN A 190 18.89 7.07 -5.52
CA GLN A 190 20.13 7.83 -5.33
C GLN A 190 20.95 7.39 -4.11
N ASN A 191 20.45 6.45 -3.29
CA ASN A 191 21.12 5.96 -2.09
C ASN A 191 21.05 4.41 -2.05
N SER A 192 22.11 3.76 -2.56
CA SER A 192 22.15 2.30 -2.75
C SER A 192 21.93 1.50 -1.47
N GLU A 193 22.42 1.95 -0.31
CA GLU A 193 22.19 1.29 0.98
C GLU A 193 20.70 1.27 1.36
N TYR A 194 20.00 2.39 1.14
CA TYR A 194 18.56 2.47 1.44
C TYR A 194 17.78 1.58 0.48
N LEU A 195 18.17 1.56 -0.79
CA LEU A 195 17.56 0.69 -1.78
C LEU A 195 17.73 -0.79 -1.43
N ASN A 196 18.94 -1.21 -1.07
CA ASN A 196 19.21 -2.59 -0.66
C ASN A 196 18.36 -2.98 0.57
N LEU A 197 18.24 -2.08 1.55
CA LEU A 197 17.35 -2.29 2.69
C LEU A 197 15.89 -2.44 2.25
N LEU A 198 15.39 -1.59 1.36
CA LEU A 198 14.03 -1.69 0.81
C LEU A 198 13.79 -3.05 0.14
N LEU A 199 14.71 -3.49 -0.72
CA LEU A 199 14.62 -4.77 -1.42
C LEU A 199 14.68 -5.97 -0.46
N SER A 200 15.46 -5.88 0.62
CA SER A 200 15.58 -6.95 1.64
C SER A 200 14.26 -7.27 2.35
N THR A 201 13.27 -6.37 2.30
CA THR A 201 11.94 -6.58 2.89
C THR A 201 11.01 -7.42 2.01
N LYS A 202 11.49 -7.95 0.87
CA LYS A 202 10.73 -8.82 -0.04
C LYS A 202 9.95 -9.90 0.77
N GLY A 203 8.69 -10.09 0.41
CA GLY A 203 7.80 -11.05 1.08
C GLY A 203 7.14 -10.54 2.36
N LYS A 204 7.53 -9.38 2.87
CA LYS A 204 6.91 -8.74 4.05
C LYS A 204 6.06 -7.52 3.67
N THR A 205 4.99 -7.30 4.42
CA THR A 205 4.23 -6.04 4.39
C THR A 205 4.99 -4.99 5.20
N ILE A 206 5.33 -3.88 4.56
CA ILE A 206 5.98 -2.75 5.21
C ILE A 206 4.91 -1.95 5.96
N ALA A 207 5.14 -1.66 7.24
CA ALA A 207 4.19 -0.97 8.10
C ALA A 207 4.89 0.10 8.94
N GLU A 208 4.44 1.36 8.81
CA GLU A 208 4.90 2.42 9.69
C GLU A 208 4.17 2.31 11.04
N ALA A 209 4.86 1.80 12.05
CA ALA A 209 4.33 1.50 13.38
C ALA A 209 4.23 2.75 14.28
N SER A 210 3.73 3.84 13.72
CA SER A 210 3.51 5.09 14.44
C SER A 210 2.17 5.06 15.18
N PRO A 211 2.13 5.22 16.51
CA PRO A 211 0.89 5.31 17.27
C PRO A 211 0.18 6.68 17.11
N TYR A 212 0.87 7.67 16.56
CA TYR A 212 0.38 9.05 16.45
C TYR A 212 -0.02 9.44 15.02
N ASP A 213 0.25 8.58 14.03
CA ASP A 213 -0.07 8.83 12.63
C ASP A 213 -1.04 7.76 12.11
N ALA A 214 -2.29 8.16 11.91
CA ALA A 214 -3.36 7.31 11.39
C ALA A 214 -3.53 7.41 9.87
N VAL A 215 -2.73 8.23 9.17
CA VAL A 215 -2.80 8.37 7.70
C VAL A 215 -1.61 7.63 7.07
N TRP A 216 -0.41 8.04 7.44
CA TRP A 216 0.82 7.46 6.88
C TRP A 216 1.23 6.18 7.61
N GLY A 217 0.88 6.07 8.90
CA GLY A 217 1.12 4.90 9.74
C GLY A 217 -0.11 4.04 10.03
N ILE A 218 0.12 2.98 10.82
CA ILE A 218 -0.90 2.00 11.23
C ILE A 218 -1.70 2.45 12.48
N GLY A 219 -1.32 3.56 13.12
CA GLY A 219 -1.94 4.05 14.35
C GLY A 219 -1.68 3.17 15.59
N LEU A 220 -0.66 2.30 15.54
CA LEU A 220 -0.25 1.38 16.60
C LEU A 220 1.27 1.25 16.62
N THR A 221 1.85 0.95 17.79
CA THR A 221 3.27 0.56 17.92
C THR A 221 3.50 -0.88 17.48
N SER A 222 4.75 -1.25 17.16
CA SER A 222 5.09 -2.58 16.66
C SER A 222 4.96 -3.70 17.71
N ASP A 223 4.99 -3.36 18.99
CA ASP A 223 4.81 -4.28 20.12
C ASP A 223 3.33 -4.44 20.53
N ASN A 224 2.43 -3.66 19.93
CA ASN A 224 1.00 -3.81 20.18
C ASN A 224 0.51 -5.18 19.65
N LYS A 225 -0.28 -5.90 20.45
CA LYS A 225 -0.84 -7.22 20.10
C LYS A 225 -1.66 -7.22 18.79
N ASP A 226 -2.21 -6.08 18.41
CA ASP A 226 -3.05 -5.91 17.23
C ASP A 226 -2.26 -5.39 16.02
N SER A 227 -0.97 -5.05 16.18
CA SER A 227 -0.12 -4.55 15.08
C SER A 227 0.10 -5.58 13.96
N GLY A 228 0.08 -6.87 14.30
CA GLY A 228 0.20 -7.97 13.33
C GLY A 228 -1.12 -8.33 12.63
N ASN A 229 -2.17 -7.51 12.76
CA ASN A 229 -3.44 -7.72 12.09
C ASN A 229 -3.94 -6.40 11.49
N SER A 230 -3.85 -6.28 10.17
CA SER A 230 -4.28 -5.08 9.43
C SER A 230 -5.76 -4.72 9.63
N LEU A 231 -6.64 -5.69 9.89
CA LEU A 231 -8.06 -5.44 10.19
C LEU A 231 -8.27 -4.77 11.56
N LYS A 232 -7.23 -4.67 12.37
CA LYS A 232 -7.27 -3.98 13.67
C LYS A 232 -6.47 -2.68 13.68
N TRP A 233 -5.85 -2.33 12.55
CA TRP A 233 -5.13 -1.08 12.43
C TRP A 233 -6.07 0.11 12.54
N LYS A 234 -5.59 1.16 13.20
CA LYS A 234 -6.30 2.43 13.35
C LYS A 234 -5.94 3.43 12.27
N GLY A 235 -4.93 3.11 11.45
CA GLY A 235 -4.45 3.97 10.38
C GLY A 235 -4.31 3.27 9.03
N THR A 236 -4.24 4.07 7.98
CA THR A 236 -4.26 3.61 6.57
C THR A 236 -2.91 3.13 6.05
N ASN A 237 -1.82 3.31 6.81
CA ASN A 237 -0.47 2.87 6.46
C ASN A 237 0.00 3.32 5.07
N TRP A 238 -0.39 4.53 4.62
CA TRP A 238 -0.08 4.99 3.27
C TRP A 238 1.43 4.98 2.95
N LEU A 239 2.29 5.21 3.94
CA LEU A 239 3.73 5.15 3.72
C LEU A 239 4.18 3.72 3.45
N GLY A 240 3.69 2.75 4.22
CA GLY A 240 3.96 1.34 3.98
C GLY A 240 3.48 0.87 2.61
N ILE A 241 2.33 1.37 2.15
CA ILE A 241 1.81 1.15 0.78
C ILE A 241 2.80 1.70 -0.26
N VAL A 242 3.21 2.96 -0.15
CA VAL A 242 4.15 3.61 -1.08
C VAL A 242 5.46 2.83 -1.19
N LEU A 243 6.05 2.47 -0.04
CA LEU A 243 7.31 1.74 -0.01
C LEU A 243 7.18 0.33 -0.59
N THR A 244 6.05 -0.34 -0.31
CA THR A 244 5.76 -1.65 -0.90
C THR A 244 5.67 -1.55 -2.42
N GLU A 245 4.91 -0.59 -2.95
CA GLU A 245 4.77 -0.40 -4.40
C GLU A 245 6.10 -0.06 -5.06
N LEU A 246 6.88 0.85 -4.46
CA LEU A 246 8.20 1.22 -4.94
C LEU A 246 9.13 0.01 -5.04
N ARG A 247 9.16 -0.82 -3.99
CA ARG A 247 9.94 -2.07 -3.97
C ARG A 247 9.55 -2.97 -5.13
N GLN A 248 8.24 -3.19 -5.33
CA GLN A 248 7.75 -4.06 -6.40
C GLN A 248 8.11 -3.53 -7.80
N ASP A 249 7.99 -2.22 -8.00
CA ASP A 249 8.37 -1.58 -9.26
C ASP A 249 9.86 -1.72 -9.56
N ILE A 250 10.73 -1.48 -8.58
CA ILE A 250 12.18 -1.59 -8.77
C ILE A 250 12.61 -3.03 -9.02
N MET A 251 11.95 -3.99 -8.36
CA MET A 251 12.22 -5.41 -8.59
C MET A 251 11.83 -5.88 -10.01
N ASN A 252 11.32 -4.98 -10.88
CA ASN A 252 10.72 -5.31 -12.18
C ASN A 252 9.71 -6.44 -12.07
N ASN A 253 9.09 -6.54 -10.90
CA ASN A 253 8.04 -7.49 -10.63
C ASN A 253 6.81 -6.90 -11.34
N ARG A 254 6.75 -7.16 -12.65
CA ARG A 254 5.62 -6.81 -13.52
C ARG A 254 4.45 -7.67 -13.08
N PHE A 255 3.85 -7.26 -11.97
CA PHE A 255 2.60 -7.84 -11.51
C PHE A 255 1.49 -7.33 -12.42
N GLU A 256 1.37 -7.92 -13.60
CA GLU A 256 0.07 -8.11 -14.23
C GLU A 256 -0.67 -9.21 -13.44
N ASN A 257 -0.89 -8.98 -12.12
CA ASN A 257 -1.70 -9.77 -11.17
C ASN A 257 -0.99 -10.50 -10.02
N GLY A 258 0.26 -10.17 -9.66
CA GLY A 258 0.71 -10.46 -8.28
C GLY A 258 1.22 -11.88 -7.97
N TYR A 259 1.02 -12.86 -8.85
CA TYR A 259 1.39 -14.26 -8.64
C TYR A 259 2.49 -14.69 -9.60
N TRP A 260 3.34 -15.64 -9.16
CA TRP A 260 4.18 -16.38 -10.08
C TRP A 260 3.28 -17.20 -11.00
N GLU A 261 3.49 -17.12 -12.31
CA GLU A 261 2.98 -18.17 -13.17
C GLU A 261 3.65 -19.49 -12.77
N ARG A 262 2.96 -20.61 -12.98
CA ARG A 262 3.45 -21.94 -12.60
C ARG A 262 4.88 -22.19 -13.11
N GLU A 263 5.18 -21.75 -14.32
CA GLU A 263 6.49 -21.89 -14.96
C GLU A 263 7.60 -21.08 -14.24
N ASP A 264 7.27 -19.91 -13.67
CA ASP A 264 8.21 -19.10 -12.92
C ASP A 264 8.50 -19.70 -11.54
N TYR A 265 7.50 -20.35 -10.92
CA TYR A 265 7.67 -21.12 -9.69
C TYR A 265 8.57 -22.34 -9.89
N GLU A 266 8.34 -23.09 -10.96
CA GLU A 266 9.11 -24.29 -11.30
C GLU A 266 10.57 -23.96 -11.64
N LYS A 267 10.84 -22.81 -12.28
CA LYS A 267 12.23 -22.36 -12.57
C LYS A 267 13.03 -21.89 -11.35
N HIS A 268 12.36 -21.42 -10.29
CA HIS A 268 13.03 -20.83 -9.12
C HIS A 268 13.10 -21.75 -7.90
N ASN A 269 12.37 -22.87 -7.91
CA ASN A 269 12.36 -23.85 -6.81
C ASN A 269 12.90 -25.24 -7.23
N VAL A 270 13.66 -25.32 -8.33
CA VAL A 270 14.44 -26.50 -8.75
C VAL A 270 15.92 -26.17 -8.67
#